data_AF-A0AA86GP98-F1
#
_entry.id   AF-A0AA86GP98-F1
#
_cell.length_a   1.000
_cell.length_b   1.000
_cell.length_c   1.000
_cell.angle_alpha   90.00
_cell.angle_beta   90.00
_cell.angle_gamma   90.00
#
_symmetry.space_group_name_H-M   'P 1'
#
loop_
_entity.id
_entity.type
_entity.pdbx_description
1 polymer ?
#
loop_
_entity_poly.entity_id
_entity_poly.type
_entity_poly.pdbx_seq_one_letter_code
_entity_poly.pdbx_strand_id
1 'polypeptide(L)'
;MAIFSPFMRWISTIAAVAAGATAVPAQAPSLAMLDRLEKGSWQLRERGSDKVMQTLCLGDARRMIQVYHPRSGCSRYVIEDTPNSVTVHYTCPGAGHGRTTIRAETNRLVQIDTQGIAEGRPFSQAIEGRRTGGC
;
A
#
# COMPACT_ATOMS: atom_id res chain seq x y z
N MET A 1 -6.65 26.32 80.41
CA MET A 1 -5.42 25.68 79.91
C MET A 1 -5.65 25.32 78.45
N ALA A 2 -5.26 26.19 77.52
CA ALA A 2 -5.12 25.86 76.09
C ALA A 2 -4.34 27.00 75.41
N ILE A 3 -3.16 26.65 74.92
CA ILE A 3 -2.21 27.49 74.21
C ILE A 3 -2.66 27.54 72.74
N PHE A 4 -2.95 28.73 72.21
CA PHE A 4 -3.21 28.93 70.77
C PHE A 4 -1.89 29.17 70.04
N SER A 5 -1.45 28.19 69.24
CA SER A 5 -0.28 28.30 68.38
C SER A 5 -0.61 29.00 67.05
N PRO A 6 0.21 29.92 66.54
CA PRO A 6 0.16 30.37 65.16
C PRO A 6 1.17 29.56 64.34
N PHE A 7 0.77 28.89 63.26
CA PHE A 7 1.75 28.43 62.28
C PHE A 7 1.16 28.42 60.87
N MET A 8 1.37 29.57 60.22
CA MET A 8 1.40 29.78 58.79
C MET A 8 2.18 28.65 58.09
N ARG A 9 1.54 27.90 57.19
CA ARG A 9 2.23 27.14 56.12
C ARG A 9 1.45 27.20 54.82
N TRP A 10 1.93 28.09 53.96
CA TRP A 10 1.80 28.03 52.49
C TRP A 10 1.98 26.60 51.98
N ILE A 11 1.06 26.13 51.14
CA ILE A 11 1.32 25.03 50.21
C ILE A 11 0.81 25.46 48.84
N SER A 12 1.78 25.66 47.95
CA SER A 12 1.62 26.05 46.55
C SER A 12 0.83 25.00 45.76
N THR A 13 -0.23 25.41 45.09
CA THR A 13 -0.94 24.60 44.09
C THR A 13 -0.12 24.51 42.81
N ILE A 14 0.43 23.33 42.52
CA ILE A 14 1.06 22.99 41.24
C ILE A 14 -0.05 22.83 40.19
N ALA A 15 -0.12 23.74 39.22
CA ALA A 15 -0.98 23.59 38.05
C ALA A 15 -0.32 22.63 37.05
N ALA A 16 -0.87 21.41 36.93
CA ALA A 16 -0.43 20.46 35.92
C ALA A 16 -0.93 20.91 34.54
N VAL A 17 -0.02 21.42 33.70
CA VAL A 17 -0.27 21.68 32.28
C VAL A 17 -0.28 20.33 31.56
N ALA A 18 -1.46 19.81 31.27
CA ALA A 18 -1.63 18.67 30.38
C ALA A 18 -1.42 19.12 28.93
N ALA A 19 -0.22 18.93 28.39
CA ALA A 19 0.05 19.11 26.97
C ALA A 19 -0.66 17.99 26.18
N GLY A 20 -1.78 18.31 25.54
CA GLY A 20 -2.51 17.39 24.67
C GLY A 20 -1.68 17.06 23.43
N ALA A 21 -1.16 15.84 23.36
CA ALA A 21 -0.57 15.30 22.14
C ALA A 21 -1.72 15.03 21.14
N THR A 22 -1.89 15.92 20.16
CA THR A 22 -2.78 15.66 19.03
C THR A 22 -2.12 14.59 18.15
N ALA A 23 -2.74 13.43 18.02
CA ALA A 23 -2.32 12.41 17.07
C ALA A 23 -2.37 12.98 15.65
N VAL A 24 -1.23 13.05 14.97
CA VAL A 24 -1.17 13.37 13.54
C VAL A 24 -1.61 12.12 12.78
N PRO A 25 -2.59 12.19 11.86
CA PRO A 25 -2.97 11.04 11.05
C PRO A 25 -1.77 10.61 10.20
N ALA A 26 -1.38 9.34 10.29
CA ALA A 26 -0.35 8.77 9.42
C ALA A 26 -0.88 8.76 7.98
N GLN A 27 -0.31 9.59 7.11
CA GLN A 27 -0.59 9.54 5.68
C GLN A 27 -0.03 8.22 5.13
N ALA A 28 -0.92 7.32 4.72
CA ALA A 28 -0.51 6.10 4.02
C ALA A 28 0.17 6.50 2.69
N PRO A 29 1.23 5.78 2.27
CA PRO A 29 1.83 5.99 0.96
C PRO A 29 0.75 5.89 -0.11
N SER A 30 0.61 6.94 -0.92
CA SER A 30 -0.50 7.06 -1.84
C SER A 30 -0.34 6.14 -3.05
N LEU A 31 0.84 5.58 -3.30
CA LEU A 31 1.17 4.84 -4.53
C LEU A 31 0.91 5.73 -5.76
N ALA A 32 1.39 6.98 -5.69
CA ALA A 32 0.99 8.06 -6.59
C ALA A 32 1.31 7.78 -8.08
N MET A 33 2.27 6.90 -8.37
CA MET A 33 2.52 6.42 -9.73
C MET A 33 1.32 5.67 -10.31
N LEU A 34 0.67 4.83 -9.52
CA LEU A 34 -0.48 4.04 -9.98
C LEU A 34 -1.68 4.94 -10.33
N ASP A 35 -1.86 6.05 -9.63
CA ASP A 35 -2.95 7.02 -9.92
C ASP A 35 -2.82 7.70 -11.27
N ARG A 36 -1.62 7.71 -11.86
CA ARG A 36 -1.36 8.31 -13.18
C ARG A 36 -1.60 7.35 -14.34
N LEU A 37 -1.81 6.06 -14.08
CA LEU A 37 -2.09 5.10 -15.13
C LEU A 37 -3.49 5.34 -15.70
N GLU A 38 -3.60 5.28 -17.02
CA GLU A 38 -4.88 5.50 -17.69
C GLU A 38 -5.89 4.40 -17.37
N LYS A 39 -7.12 4.81 -17.04
CA LYS A 39 -8.25 3.90 -16.86
C LYS A 39 -8.65 3.27 -18.21
N GLY A 40 -9.24 2.08 -18.15
CA GLY A 40 -9.76 1.37 -19.32
C GLY A 40 -9.37 -0.11 -19.37
N SER A 41 -9.43 -0.71 -20.56
CA SER A 41 -9.01 -2.09 -20.79
C SER A 41 -7.48 -2.20 -20.83
N TRP A 42 -6.94 -3.13 -20.08
CA TRP A 42 -5.52 -3.48 -20.05
C TRP A 42 -5.33 -4.97 -20.31
N GLN A 43 -4.34 -5.30 -21.14
CA GLN A 43 -3.87 -6.68 -21.34
C GLN A 43 -2.57 -6.88 -20.58
N LEU A 44 -2.50 -7.98 -19.84
CA LEU A 44 -1.30 -8.47 -19.18
C LEU A 44 -0.75 -9.66 -19.97
N ARG A 45 0.56 -9.62 -20.24
CA ARG A 45 1.31 -10.65 -20.97
C ARG A 45 2.56 -10.99 -20.20
N GLU A 46 2.97 -12.25 -20.24
CA GLU A 46 4.31 -12.58 -19.76
C GLU A 46 5.34 -11.88 -20.65
N ARG A 47 6.39 -11.33 -20.04
CA ARG A 47 7.41 -10.61 -20.79
C ARG A 47 8.10 -11.55 -21.76
N GLY A 48 8.10 -11.19 -23.05
CA GLY A 48 8.61 -12.03 -24.13
C GLY A 48 7.60 -13.02 -24.71
N SER A 49 6.34 -12.98 -24.27
CA SER A 49 5.26 -13.81 -24.81
C SER A 49 4.19 -12.95 -25.50
N ASP A 50 3.71 -13.41 -26.65
CA ASP A 50 2.58 -12.80 -27.35
C ASP A 50 1.21 -13.30 -26.85
N LYS A 51 1.20 -14.22 -25.88
CA LYS A 51 -0.04 -14.72 -25.30
C LYS A 51 -0.56 -13.78 -24.21
N VAL A 52 -1.80 -13.30 -24.38
CA VAL A 52 -2.51 -12.57 -23.33
C VAL A 52 -2.81 -13.52 -22.18
N MET A 53 -2.26 -13.23 -21.01
CA MET A 53 -2.52 -13.97 -19.78
C MET A 53 -3.86 -13.55 -19.17
N GLN A 54 -4.13 -12.25 -19.17
CA GLN A 54 -5.32 -11.68 -18.57
C GLN A 54 -5.68 -10.36 -19.26
N THR A 55 -6.98 -10.11 -19.41
CA THR A 55 -7.51 -8.77 -19.71
C THR A 55 -8.28 -8.28 -18.50
N LEU A 56 -8.09 -7.01 -18.13
CA LEU A 56 -8.77 -6.41 -16.98
C LEU A 56 -9.24 -4.99 -17.29
N CYS A 57 -10.42 -4.66 -16.77
CA CYS A 57 -10.99 -3.32 -16.77
C CYS A 57 -10.44 -2.55 -15.57
N LEU A 58 -9.47 -1.67 -15.81
CA LEU A 58 -8.76 -0.92 -14.79
C LEU A 58 -9.49 0.38 -14.47
N GLY A 59 -10.20 0.39 -13.34
CA GLY A 59 -10.65 1.63 -12.69
C GLY A 59 -9.64 2.14 -11.66
N ASP A 60 -8.98 1.22 -10.95
CA ASP A 60 -7.90 1.47 -9.99
C ASP A 60 -6.70 0.57 -10.31
N ALA A 61 -5.56 1.20 -10.59
CA ALA A 61 -4.29 0.57 -10.92
C ALA A 61 -3.73 -0.33 -9.79
N ARG A 62 -4.15 -0.13 -8.54
CA ARG A 62 -3.74 -0.96 -7.40
C ARG A 62 -4.18 -2.42 -7.54
N ARG A 63 -5.08 -2.75 -8.47
CA ARG A 63 -5.43 -4.14 -8.81
C ARG A 63 -4.26 -4.90 -9.44
N MET A 64 -3.34 -4.22 -10.12
CA MET A 64 -2.15 -4.84 -10.72
C MET A 64 -1.11 -5.29 -9.68
N ILE A 65 -1.22 -4.86 -8.42
CA ILE A 65 -0.31 -5.33 -7.35
C ILE A 65 -0.52 -6.82 -7.05
N GLN A 66 -1.72 -7.34 -7.30
CA GLN A 66 -2.14 -8.65 -6.82
C GLN A 66 -2.64 -9.56 -7.96
N VAL A 67 -1.95 -9.56 -9.10
CA VAL A 67 -2.35 -10.37 -10.28
C VAL A 67 -2.58 -11.84 -9.92
N TYR A 68 -1.73 -12.44 -9.08
CA TYR A 68 -1.85 -13.83 -8.61
C TYR A 68 -2.80 -14.02 -7.43
N HIS A 69 -3.30 -12.93 -6.85
CA HIS A 69 -4.15 -12.96 -5.66
C HIS A 69 -5.32 -11.96 -5.81
N PRO A 70 -6.23 -12.15 -6.77
CA PRO A 70 -7.28 -11.18 -7.08
C PRO A 70 -8.34 -11.01 -5.99
N ARG A 71 -8.21 -11.70 -4.85
CA ARG A 71 -9.15 -11.67 -3.73
C ARG A 71 -9.09 -10.35 -2.98
N SER A 72 -10.25 -9.87 -2.53
CA SER A 72 -10.33 -8.77 -1.57
C SER A 72 -9.83 -9.20 -0.18
N GLY A 73 -9.26 -8.27 0.58
CA GLY A 73 -8.90 -8.49 1.99
C GLY A 73 -7.43 -8.84 2.27
N CYS A 74 -6.54 -8.74 1.28
CA CYS A 74 -5.11 -8.86 1.55
C CYS A 74 -4.57 -7.60 2.24
N SER A 75 -3.78 -7.75 3.30
CA SER A 75 -3.01 -6.64 3.87
C SER A 75 -1.88 -6.26 2.92
N ARG A 76 -1.50 -4.99 2.93
CA ARG A 76 -0.46 -4.43 2.06
C ARG A 76 0.52 -3.61 2.88
N TYR A 77 1.80 -3.74 2.55
CA TYR A 77 2.88 -2.93 3.07
C TYR A 77 3.67 -2.35 1.88
N VAL A 78 3.75 -1.03 1.82
CA VAL A 78 4.47 -0.33 0.76
C VAL A 78 5.94 -0.29 1.14
N ILE A 79 6.76 -0.93 0.33
CA ILE A 79 8.22 -0.97 0.48
C ILE A 79 8.84 0.25 -0.20
N GLU A 80 8.28 0.66 -1.35
CA GLU A 80 8.80 1.75 -2.17
C GLU A 80 7.66 2.46 -2.89
N ASP A 81 7.72 3.79 -2.94
CA ASP A 81 6.80 4.66 -3.68
C ASP A 81 7.60 5.80 -4.32
N THR A 82 8.01 5.61 -5.57
CA THR A 82 8.75 6.62 -6.36
C THR A 82 7.89 7.12 -7.53
N PRO A 83 8.31 8.21 -8.21
CA PRO A 83 7.57 8.75 -9.35
C PRO A 83 7.42 7.81 -10.55
N ASN A 84 8.11 6.67 -10.61
CA ASN A 84 8.07 5.75 -11.74
C ASN A 84 8.05 4.28 -11.33
N SER A 85 8.21 3.96 -10.04
CA SER A 85 8.19 2.60 -9.52
C SER A 85 7.47 2.54 -8.18
N VAL A 86 6.70 1.48 -7.96
CA VAL A 86 6.18 1.15 -6.63
C VAL A 86 6.48 -0.29 -6.32
N THR A 87 6.87 -0.57 -5.07
CA THR A 87 7.07 -1.94 -4.59
C THR A 87 6.17 -2.17 -3.39
N VAL A 88 5.33 -3.20 -3.47
CA VAL A 88 4.36 -3.54 -2.42
C VAL A 88 4.51 -5.01 -2.06
N HIS A 89 4.69 -5.28 -0.77
CA HIS A 89 4.47 -6.59 -0.21
C HIS A 89 3.00 -6.72 0.22
N TYR A 90 2.40 -7.88 0.02
CA TYR A 90 1.04 -8.13 0.43
C TYR A 90 0.86 -9.55 0.93
N THR A 91 -0.06 -9.71 1.88
CA THR A 91 -0.38 -11.00 2.49
C THR A 91 -1.88 -11.22 2.41
N CYS A 92 -2.27 -12.38 1.88
CA CYS A 92 -3.66 -12.76 1.66
C CYS A 92 -4.02 -13.94 2.56
N PRO A 93 -4.90 -13.76 3.57
CA PRO A 93 -5.26 -14.83 4.51
C PRO A 93 -5.69 -16.12 3.79
N GLY A 94 -4.98 -17.21 4.07
CA GLY A 94 -5.22 -18.53 3.47
C GLY A 94 -4.88 -18.68 1.98
N ALA A 95 -4.39 -17.64 1.30
CA ALA A 95 -3.96 -17.70 -0.11
C ALA A 95 -2.44 -17.75 -0.28
N GLY A 96 -1.72 -17.12 0.66
CA GLY A 96 -0.29 -16.88 0.55
C GLY A 96 0.04 -15.39 0.59
N HIS A 97 1.11 -15.01 -0.10
CA HIS A 97 1.65 -13.65 -0.08
C HIS A 97 2.47 -13.38 -1.34
N GLY A 98 2.78 -12.12 -1.58
CA GLY A 98 3.65 -11.75 -2.67
C GLY A 98 4.33 -10.41 -2.46
N ARG A 99 5.41 -10.19 -3.22
CA ARG A 99 6.03 -8.89 -3.41
C ARG A 99 5.91 -8.55 -4.88
N THR A 100 5.34 -7.39 -5.18
CA THR A 100 5.17 -6.91 -6.55
C THR A 100 5.81 -5.55 -6.70
N THR A 101 6.68 -5.43 -7.69
CA THR A 101 7.21 -4.16 -8.16
C THR A 101 6.53 -3.82 -9.48
N ILE A 102 5.98 -2.62 -9.59
CA ILE A 102 5.37 -2.09 -10.81
C ILE A 102 6.18 -0.87 -11.23
N ARG A 103 6.78 -0.92 -12.41
CA ARG A 103 7.46 0.21 -13.03
C ARG A 103 6.61 0.73 -14.20
N ALA A 104 6.33 2.03 -14.20
CA ALA A 104 5.70 2.68 -15.34
C ALA A 104 6.74 3.08 -16.38
N GLU A 105 6.56 2.59 -17.61
CA GLU A 105 7.30 3.06 -18.78
C GLU A 105 6.55 4.24 -19.41
N THR A 106 5.21 4.19 -19.40
CA THR A 106 4.30 5.29 -19.75
C THR A 106 3.04 5.21 -18.88
N ASN A 107 2.10 6.14 -19.04
CA ASN A 107 0.77 6.03 -18.44
C ASN A 107 -0.10 4.88 -19.03
N ARG A 108 0.37 4.20 -20.08
CA ARG A 108 -0.32 3.12 -20.82
C ARG A 108 0.49 1.82 -20.91
N LEU A 109 1.67 1.78 -20.30
CA LEU A 109 2.60 0.64 -20.35
C LEU A 109 3.34 0.53 -19.02
N VAL A 110 3.26 -0.66 -18.41
CA VAL A 110 3.95 -0.98 -17.16
C VAL A 110 4.68 -2.31 -17.27
N GLN A 111 5.77 -2.42 -16.51
CA GLN A 111 6.45 -3.68 -16.23
C GLN A 111 6.13 -4.09 -14.80
N ILE A 112 5.68 -5.32 -14.62
CA ILE A 112 5.26 -5.88 -13.33
C ILE A 112 6.16 -7.08 -13.04
N ASP A 113 6.93 -7.00 -11.98
CA ASP A 113 7.74 -8.10 -11.49
C ASP A 113 7.14 -8.57 -10.16
N THR A 114 6.70 -9.82 -10.11
CA THR A 114 5.93 -10.35 -8.97
C THR A 114 6.40 -11.75 -8.58
N GLN A 115 6.52 -11.99 -7.28
CA GLN A 115 7.01 -13.26 -6.73
C GLN A 115 6.38 -13.52 -5.37
N GLY A 116 6.27 -14.79 -4.98
CA GLY A 116 5.72 -15.17 -3.69
C GLY A 116 5.21 -16.59 -3.62
N ILE A 117 4.19 -16.80 -2.81
CA ILE A 117 3.50 -18.08 -2.63
C ILE A 117 2.02 -17.87 -2.97
N ALA A 118 1.49 -18.68 -3.88
CA ALA A 118 0.07 -18.74 -4.23
C ALA A 118 -0.37 -20.20 -4.19
N GLU A 119 -1.49 -20.49 -3.51
CA GLU A 119 -2.02 -21.86 -3.38
C GLU A 119 -0.98 -22.87 -2.87
N GLY A 120 -0.14 -22.43 -1.92
CA GLY A 120 0.93 -23.24 -1.32
C GLY A 120 2.14 -23.49 -2.21
N ARG A 121 2.23 -22.89 -3.40
CA ARG A 121 3.33 -23.08 -4.35
C ARG A 121 4.09 -21.78 -4.62
N PRO A 122 5.42 -21.82 -4.78
CA PRO A 122 6.19 -20.65 -5.17
C PRO A 122 5.89 -20.25 -6.60
N PHE A 123 5.88 -18.94 -6.85
CA PHE A 123 5.81 -18.35 -8.18
C PHE A 123 6.78 -17.18 -8.31
N SER A 124 7.17 -16.89 -9.56
CA SER A 124 7.95 -15.71 -9.95
C SER A 124 7.62 -15.41 -11.40
N GLN A 125 7.15 -14.19 -11.69
CA GLN A 125 6.73 -13.79 -13.02
C GLN A 125 7.18 -12.36 -13.34
N ALA A 126 7.56 -12.17 -14.60
CA ALA A 126 7.76 -10.86 -15.22
C ALA A 126 6.65 -10.64 -16.25
N ILE A 127 5.88 -9.56 -16.10
CA ILE A 127 4.67 -9.29 -16.87
C ILE A 127 4.77 -7.89 -17.49
N GLU A 128 4.38 -7.77 -18.76
CA GLU A 128 4.07 -6.49 -19.39
C GLU A 128 2.56 -6.23 -19.30
N GLY A 129 2.18 -5.07 -18.77
CA GLY A 129 0.82 -4.56 -18.81
C GLY A 129 0.68 -3.43 -19.82
N ARG A 130 -0.25 -3.55 -20.77
CA ARG A 130 -0.49 -2.54 -21.81
C ARG A 130 -1.96 -2.16 -21.94
N ARG A 131 -2.26 -0.87 -21.98
CA ARG A 131 -3.62 -0.37 -22.21
C ARG A 131 -4.05 -0.60 -23.66
N THR A 132 -5.20 -1.23 -23.85
CA THR A 132 -5.74 -1.54 -25.18
C THR A 132 -6.94 -0.69 -25.60
N GLY A 133 -7.62 -0.01 -24.67
CA GLY A 133 -8.80 0.78 -25.04
C GLY A 133 -9.66 1.18 -23.85
N GLY A 134 -10.89 1.62 -24.14
CA GLY A 134 -11.94 1.69 -23.12
C GLY A 134 -12.39 0.29 -22.69
N CYS A 135 -13.10 0.22 -21.57
CA CYS A 135 -13.74 -0.99 -21.08
C CYS A 135 -15.19 -0.71 -20.71
#